data_AF-A0A2S2PDL0-F1
#
_entry.id   AF-A0A2S2PDL0-F1
#
_cell.length_a   1.000
_cell.length_b   1.000
_cell.length_c   1.000
_cell.angle_alpha   90.00
_cell.angle_beta   90.00
_cell.angle_gamma   90.00
#
_symmetry.space_group_name_H-M   'P 1'
#
loop_
_entity.id
_entity.type
_entity.pdbx_description
1 polymer ?
#
loop_
_entity_poly.entity_id
_entity_poly.type
_entity_poly.pdbx_seq_one_letter_code
_entity_poly.pdbx_strand_id
1 'polypeptide(L)'
;AELITEKSQNVENEVSADTEHITEQPQNIENEVSDTEQQLATTIRATIKLNNENANVMRTRAKENLENQAKKMMAWSDKKLLPVEIHSTVRVPVPEVDKGRLDARSILAIVLEVTSDGFYRLGTRDGILKQLYARSQFTVCQKKLLQIDEVPIDTEVALRTVAKEKSTGTGQGFL
;
A
#
# COMPACT_ATOMS: atom_id res chain seq x y z
N ALA A 1 27.60 -49.41 -39.21
CA ALA A 1 27.61 -50.84 -38.86
C ALA A 1 29.07 -51.28 -38.99
N GLU A 2 29.79 -51.79 -38.01
CA GLU A 2 29.60 -52.39 -36.67
C GLU A 2 30.78 -51.90 -35.80
N LEU A 3 30.77 -51.57 -34.50
CA LEU A 3 30.29 -52.17 -33.26
C LEU A 3 30.74 -53.60 -32.99
N ILE A 4 31.84 -53.80 -32.24
CA ILE A 4 32.03 -54.92 -31.28
C ILE A 4 33.13 -54.47 -30.26
N THR A 5 32.88 -54.16 -28.98
CA THR A 5 32.47 -54.94 -27.77
C THR A 5 33.64 -55.54 -26.95
N GLU A 6 33.49 -55.32 -25.64
CA GLU A 6 34.29 -55.63 -24.45
C GLU A 6 34.79 -57.08 -24.25
N LYS A 7 35.82 -57.24 -23.40
CA LYS A 7 35.78 -57.90 -22.06
C LYS A 7 37.23 -58.11 -21.56
N SER A 8 37.63 -57.62 -20.38
CA SER A 8 37.33 -58.00 -18.98
C SER A 8 38.18 -59.14 -18.41
N GLN A 9 38.55 -58.95 -17.13
CA GLN A 9 39.02 -59.90 -16.09
C GLN A 9 40.51 -60.30 -16.12
N ASN A 10 41.19 -60.57 -15.00
CA ASN A 10 41.10 -60.34 -13.55
C ASN A 10 42.24 -61.23 -13.00
N VAL A 11 43.21 -60.77 -12.20
CA VAL A 11 43.97 -61.71 -11.33
C VAL A 11 44.46 -60.99 -10.07
N GLU A 12 43.97 -61.54 -8.95
CA GLU A 12 44.32 -61.31 -7.56
C GLU A 12 45.79 -61.66 -7.26
N ASN A 13 46.42 -61.03 -6.27
CA ASN A 13 47.03 -61.86 -5.23
C ASN A 13 47.35 -61.13 -3.94
N GLU A 14 47.23 -61.91 -2.88
CA GLU A 14 47.16 -61.56 -1.48
C GLU A 14 48.52 -61.54 -0.75
N VAL A 15 48.51 -60.77 0.36
CA VAL A 15 48.96 -61.14 1.72
C VAL A 15 50.42 -61.00 2.17
N SER A 16 50.47 -60.45 3.40
CA SER A 16 51.47 -60.50 4.48
C SER A 16 52.75 -59.67 4.36
N ALA A 17 53.34 -59.16 5.43
CA ALA A 17 52.98 -58.72 6.79
C ALA A 17 54.33 -58.38 7.43
N ASP A 18 54.33 -57.41 8.35
CA ASP A 18 55.36 -57.12 9.36
C ASP A 18 56.58 -56.28 8.89
N THR A 19 56.54 -54.95 9.00
CA THR A 19 56.72 -54.07 10.19
C THR A 19 58.19 -53.72 10.41
N GLU A 20 58.56 -52.43 10.21
CA GLU A 20 59.41 -51.69 11.15
C GLU A 20 59.32 -50.15 10.95
N HIS A 21 58.51 -49.58 11.84
CA HIS A 21 58.42 -48.25 12.46
C HIS A 21 59.43 -47.14 12.11
N ILE A 22 58.94 -45.98 11.66
CA ILE A 22 59.51 -44.65 11.99
C ILE A 22 58.37 -43.69 12.34
N THR A 23 58.22 -43.51 13.65
CA THR A 23 57.79 -42.35 14.45
C THR A 23 56.89 -41.28 13.78
N GLU A 24 55.64 -41.24 14.24
CA GLU A 24 54.73 -40.10 14.08
C GLU A 24 55.28 -38.83 14.74
N GLN A 25 55.21 -37.71 14.01
CA GLN A 25 54.88 -36.41 14.60
C GLN A 25 53.87 -35.69 13.70
N PRO A 26 52.59 -35.54 14.11
CA PRO A 26 51.69 -34.61 13.47
C PRO A 26 51.88 -33.24 14.13
N GLN A 27 52.48 -32.30 13.41
CA GLN A 27 52.43 -30.88 13.79
C GLN A 27 51.49 -30.15 12.81
N ASN A 28 50.41 -29.61 13.38
CA ASN A 28 49.86 -28.28 13.04
C ASN A 28 48.81 -28.10 11.92
N ILE A 29 47.72 -28.88 11.88
CA ILE A 29 46.59 -28.65 10.93
C ILE A 29 45.33 -28.12 11.63
N GLU A 30 45.09 -28.42 12.91
CA GLU A 30 43.81 -28.10 13.57
C GLU A 30 43.64 -26.61 13.96
N ASN A 31 44.73 -25.86 14.15
CA ASN A 31 44.66 -24.45 14.57
C ASN A 31 44.33 -23.48 13.41
N GLU A 32 44.80 -23.72 12.18
CA GLU A 32 44.50 -22.85 11.04
C GLU A 32 43.04 -22.96 10.55
N VAL A 33 42.42 -24.13 10.71
CA VAL A 33 41.03 -24.35 10.33
C VAL A 33 40.06 -23.59 11.26
N SER A 34 40.40 -23.43 12.54
CA SER A 34 39.58 -22.69 13.49
C SER A 34 39.61 -21.17 13.25
N ASP A 35 40.78 -20.61 12.96
CA ASP A 35 40.95 -19.18 12.71
C ASP A 35 40.28 -18.74 11.39
N THR A 36 40.31 -19.60 10.37
CA THR A 36 39.67 -19.35 9.08
C THR A 36 38.13 -19.39 9.17
N GLU A 37 37.56 -20.32 9.92
CA GLU A 37 36.11 -20.37 10.20
C GLU A 37 35.63 -19.15 11.01
N GLN A 38 36.41 -18.71 12.00
CA GLN A 38 36.10 -17.52 12.79
C GLN A 38 36.18 -16.22 11.96
N GLN A 39 37.15 -16.12 11.05
CA GLN A 39 37.25 -15.01 10.10
C GLN A 39 36.08 -14.99 9.11
N LEU A 40 35.67 -16.15 8.60
CA LEU A 40 34.50 -16.30 7.72
C LEU A 40 33.21 -15.87 8.43
N ALA A 41 32.98 -16.34 9.66
CA ALA A 41 31.80 -15.97 10.46
C ALA A 41 31.76 -14.47 10.79
N THR A 42 32.91 -13.84 10.99
CA THR A 42 33.03 -12.39 11.23
C THR A 42 32.71 -11.61 9.96
N THR A 43 33.20 -12.06 8.81
CA THR A 43 32.92 -11.46 7.50
C THR A 43 31.44 -11.56 7.13
N ILE A 44 30.80 -12.71 7.38
CA ILE A 44 29.35 -12.90 7.18
C ILE A 44 28.55 -11.94 8.05
N ARG A 45 28.89 -11.83 9.35
CA ARG A 45 28.22 -10.89 10.27
C ARG A 45 28.37 -9.43 9.83
N ALA A 46 29.57 -9.03 9.40
CA ALA A 46 29.81 -7.68 8.88
C ALA A 46 28.97 -7.39 7.61
N THR A 47 28.87 -8.37 6.71
CA THR A 47 28.09 -8.25 5.48
C THR A 47 26.58 -8.12 5.76
N ILE A 48 26.05 -8.93 6.69
CA ILE A 48 24.64 -8.83 7.11
C ILE A 48 24.36 -7.46 7.73
N LYS A 49 25.27 -6.97 8.58
CA LYS A 49 25.16 -5.65 9.19
C LYS A 49 25.11 -4.54 8.14
N LEU A 50 26.04 -4.57 7.19
CA LEU A 50 26.10 -3.60 6.08
C LEU A 50 24.82 -3.65 5.22
N ASN A 51 24.32 -4.84 4.91
CA ASN A 51 23.09 -4.99 4.13
C ASN A 51 21.86 -4.43 4.87
N ASN A 52 21.77 -4.64 6.18
CA ASN A 52 20.70 -4.06 7.01
C ASN A 52 20.78 -2.54 7.07
N GLU A 53 21.99 -1.97 7.20
CA GLU A 53 22.22 -0.53 7.16
C GLU A 53 21.79 0.05 5.80
N ASN A 54 22.21 -0.57 4.70
CA ASN A 54 21.79 -0.19 3.36
C ASN A 54 20.28 -0.27 3.17
N ALA A 55 19.64 -1.34 3.65
CA ALA A 55 18.19 -1.48 3.59
C ALA A 55 17.48 -0.36 4.37
N ASN A 56 17.99 0.02 5.53
CA ASN A 56 17.44 1.14 6.31
C ASN A 56 17.61 2.48 5.60
N VAL A 57 18.77 2.75 5.00
CA VAL A 57 19.00 3.96 4.19
C VAL A 57 18.00 4.03 3.03
N MET A 58 17.79 2.91 2.32
CA MET A 58 16.83 2.87 1.22
C MET A 58 15.38 3.06 1.69
N ARG A 59 15.00 2.48 2.84
CA ARG A 59 13.67 2.70 3.44
C ARG A 59 13.45 4.17 3.82
N THR A 60 14.43 4.82 4.43
CA THR A 60 14.35 6.24 4.80
C THR A 60 14.19 7.11 3.56
N ARG A 61 15.02 6.88 2.53
CA ARG A 61 14.90 7.59 1.24
C ARG A 61 13.56 7.36 0.57
N ALA A 62 13.06 6.12 0.58
CA ALA A 62 11.75 5.80 0.03
C ALA A 62 10.63 6.55 0.76
N LYS A 63 10.68 6.61 2.10
CA LYS A 63 9.75 7.39 2.92
C LYS A 63 9.79 8.88 2.55
N GLU A 64 10.98 9.48 2.50
CA GLU A 64 11.15 10.89 2.12
C GLU A 64 10.60 11.18 0.72
N ASN A 65 10.86 10.27 -0.24
CA ASN A 65 10.35 10.41 -1.59
C ASN A 65 8.82 10.33 -1.65
N LEU A 66 8.20 9.45 -0.86
CA LEU A 66 6.74 9.36 -0.75
C LEU A 66 6.16 10.63 -0.12
N GLU A 67 6.78 11.16 0.93
CA GLU A 67 6.36 12.42 1.56
C GLU A 67 6.46 13.60 0.59
N ASN A 68 7.55 13.68 -0.17
CA ASN A 68 7.75 14.70 -1.18
C ASN A 68 6.72 14.59 -2.32
N GLN A 69 6.37 13.37 -2.72
CA GLN A 69 5.29 13.15 -3.69
C GLN A 69 3.93 13.56 -3.13
N ALA A 70 3.61 13.20 -1.88
CA ALA A 70 2.36 13.60 -1.23
C ALA A 70 2.23 15.14 -1.15
N LYS A 71 3.30 15.85 -0.77
CA LYS A 71 3.33 17.32 -0.76
C LYS A 71 3.06 17.92 -2.14
N LYS A 72 3.68 17.36 -3.20
CA LYS A 72 3.44 17.78 -4.58
C LYS A 72 2.00 17.53 -5.01
N MET A 73 1.42 16.39 -4.66
CA MET A 73 0.03 16.04 -4.95
C MET A 73 -0.95 17.00 -4.29
N MET A 74 -0.73 17.34 -3.01
CA MET A 74 -1.55 18.32 -2.28
C MET A 74 -1.48 19.70 -2.93
N ALA A 75 -0.27 20.23 -3.13
CA ALA A 75 -0.08 21.55 -3.75
C ALA A 75 -0.71 21.64 -5.15
N TRP A 76 -0.64 20.56 -5.93
CA TRP A 76 -1.29 20.50 -7.23
C TRP A 76 -2.82 20.46 -7.12
N SER A 77 -3.36 19.69 -6.17
CA SER A 77 -4.79 19.63 -5.88
C SER A 77 -5.34 21.00 -5.49
N ASP A 78 -4.68 21.68 -4.55
CA ASP A 78 -5.10 23.00 -4.04
C ASP A 78 -5.04 24.07 -5.13
N LYS A 79 -4.04 24.00 -6.01
CA LYS A 79 -3.95 24.89 -7.18
C LYS A 79 -5.09 24.65 -8.17
N LYS A 80 -5.51 23.40 -8.36
CA LYS A 80 -6.54 23.03 -9.34
C LYS A 80 -7.95 23.27 -8.82
N LEU A 81 -8.16 23.07 -7.52
CA LEU A 81 -9.47 23.12 -6.89
C LEU A 81 -9.53 24.31 -5.92
N LEU A 82 -10.04 25.43 -6.41
CA LEU A 82 -10.24 26.62 -5.60
C LEU A 82 -11.13 26.32 -4.38
N PRO A 83 -10.82 26.88 -3.20
CA PRO A 83 -11.66 26.79 -2.02
C PRO A 83 -13.10 27.21 -2.29
N VAL A 84 -14.03 26.67 -1.52
CA VAL A 84 -15.47 26.93 -1.71
C VAL A 84 -16.01 27.75 -0.56
N GLU A 85 -16.78 28.78 -0.89
CA GLU A 85 -17.44 29.61 0.09
C GLU A 85 -18.56 28.85 0.80
N ILE A 86 -18.74 29.15 2.09
CA ILE A 86 -19.84 28.65 2.89
C ILE A 86 -21.17 29.09 2.24
N HIS A 87 -22.19 28.25 2.32
CA HIS A 87 -23.50 28.42 1.68
C HIS A 87 -23.51 28.26 0.15
N SER A 88 -22.41 27.80 -0.46
CA SER A 88 -22.40 27.43 -1.87
C SER A 88 -23.07 26.10 -2.12
N THR A 89 -23.85 25.99 -3.20
CA THR A 89 -24.41 24.71 -3.63
C THR A 89 -23.33 23.85 -4.31
N VAL A 90 -23.24 22.59 -3.92
CA VAL A 90 -22.28 21.62 -4.42
C VAL A 90 -22.97 20.32 -4.83
N ARG A 91 -22.29 19.51 -5.63
CA ARG A 91 -22.69 18.17 -6.07
C ARG A 91 -21.74 17.14 -5.52
N VAL A 92 -22.28 16.22 -4.72
CA VAL A 92 -21.56 15.09 -4.14
C VAL A 92 -21.85 13.85 -5.00
N PRO A 93 -20.84 13.23 -5.64
CA PRO A 93 -21.04 12.03 -6.44
C PRO A 93 -21.44 10.84 -5.57
N VAL A 94 -22.40 10.05 -6.06
CA VAL A 94 -22.84 8.82 -5.39
C VAL A 94 -22.12 7.62 -6.02
N PRO A 95 -21.50 6.74 -5.23
CA PRO A 95 -20.88 5.51 -5.71
C PRO A 95 -21.86 4.65 -6.52
N GLU A 96 -21.36 3.90 -7.51
CA GLU A 96 -22.21 3.06 -8.37
C GLU A 96 -22.99 1.99 -7.59
N VAL A 97 -22.38 1.43 -6.54
CA VAL A 97 -23.02 0.44 -5.65
C VAL A 97 -24.20 1.00 -4.87
N ASP A 98 -24.22 2.31 -4.64
CA ASP A 98 -25.21 2.99 -3.80
C ASP A 98 -26.35 3.61 -4.62
N LYS A 99 -26.31 3.51 -5.96
CA LYS A 99 -27.34 4.07 -6.83
C LYS A 99 -27.88 3.02 -7.81
N GLY A 100 -29.19 3.10 -8.08
CA GLY A 100 -29.83 2.36 -9.16
C GLY A 100 -29.44 2.91 -10.54
N ARG A 101 -29.68 2.11 -11.59
CA ARG A 101 -29.34 2.47 -12.98
C ARG A 101 -29.98 3.77 -13.48
N LEU A 102 -31.13 4.14 -12.93
CA LEU A 102 -31.90 5.33 -13.30
C LEU A 102 -31.73 6.48 -12.29
N ASP A 103 -30.94 6.29 -11.24
CA ASP A 103 -30.77 7.29 -10.19
C ASP A 103 -29.77 8.37 -10.61
N ALA A 104 -29.91 9.54 -9.98
CA ALA A 104 -28.99 10.64 -10.20
C ALA A 104 -27.55 10.25 -9.81
N ARG A 105 -26.57 10.67 -10.63
CA ARG A 105 -25.15 10.40 -10.38
C ARG A 105 -24.59 11.14 -9.16
N SER A 106 -25.25 12.21 -8.73
CA SER A 106 -24.80 13.08 -7.65
C SER A 106 -25.97 13.68 -6.89
N ILE A 107 -25.79 13.89 -5.60
CA ILE A 107 -26.73 14.57 -4.72
C ILE A 107 -26.35 16.05 -4.59
N LEU A 108 -27.35 16.93 -4.53
CA LEU A 108 -27.15 18.34 -4.24
C LEU A 108 -26.99 18.55 -2.73
N ALA A 109 -25.97 19.31 -2.36
CA ALA A 109 -25.71 19.71 -0.98
C ALA A 109 -25.30 21.18 -0.91
N ILE A 110 -25.29 21.75 0.29
CA ILE A 110 -24.76 23.07 0.61
C ILE A 110 -23.56 22.93 1.54
N VAL A 111 -22.56 23.79 1.39
CA VAL A 111 -21.45 23.87 2.34
C VAL A 111 -21.93 24.57 3.61
N LEU A 112 -21.89 23.88 4.75
CA LEU A 112 -22.32 24.43 6.04
C LEU A 112 -21.16 25.06 6.81
N GLU A 113 -20.03 24.38 6.85
CA GLU A 113 -18.83 24.85 7.55
C GLU A 113 -17.58 24.21 6.96
N VAL A 114 -16.43 24.81 7.26
CA VAL A 114 -15.11 24.29 6.97
C VAL A 114 -14.39 24.08 8.29
N THR A 115 -13.99 22.83 8.57
CA THR A 115 -13.26 22.44 9.78
C THR A 115 -11.84 23.05 9.76
N SER A 116 -11.20 23.17 10.93
CA SER A 116 -9.79 23.62 11.07
C SER A 116 -8.82 22.85 10.17
N ASP A 117 -9.11 21.58 9.91
CA ASP A 117 -8.27 20.67 9.13
C ASP A 117 -8.52 20.78 7.61
N GLY A 118 -9.37 21.71 7.17
CA GLY A 118 -9.64 21.98 5.76
C GLY A 118 -10.69 21.05 5.12
N PHE A 119 -11.41 20.27 5.92
CA PHE A 119 -12.55 19.48 5.45
C PHE A 119 -13.86 20.27 5.49
N TYR A 120 -14.82 19.84 4.69
CA TYR A 120 -16.11 20.51 4.50
C TYR A 120 -17.24 19.67 5.10
N ARG A 121 -18.10 20.30 5.90
CA ARG A 121 -19.36 19.70 6.33
C ARG A 121 -20.46 20.12 5.37
N LEU A 122 -21.19 19.14 4.86
CA LEU A 122 -22.16 19.33 3.79
C LEU A 122 -23.57 18.99 4.27
N GLY A 123 -24.56 19.81 3.90
CA GLY A 123 -25.97 19.60 4.21
C GLY A 123 -26.80 19.34 2.96
N THR A 124 -27.68 18.36 3.00
CA THR A 124 -28.69 18.09 1.96
C THR A 124 -30.08 18.42 2.49
N ARG A 125 -31.11 18.35 1.64
CA ARG A 125 -32.51 18.53 2.07
C ARG A 125 -32.99 17.52 3.11
N ASP A 126 -32.27 16.40 3.22
CA ASP A 126 -32.65 15.29 4.10
C ASP A 126 -31.86 15.32 5.42
N GLY A 127 -30.88 16.22 5.55
CA GLY A 127 -30.10 16.43 6.76
C GLY A 127 -28.63 16.72 6.48
N ILE A 128 -27.83 16.78 7.55
CA ILE A 128 -26.39 16.97 7.46
C ILE A 128 -25.70 15.64 7.15
N LEU A 129 -24.77 15.64 6.20
CA LEU A 129 -23.98 14.45 5.89
C LEU A 129 -23.00 14.15 7.04
N LYS A 130 -23.06 12.91 7.54
CA LYS A 130 -22.21 12.42 8.65
C LYS A 130 -20.71 12.50 8.35
N GLN A 131 -20.35 12.32 7.09
CA GLN A 131 -18.95 12.31 6.67
C GLN A 131 -18.48 13.73 6.35
N LEU A 132 -17.25 14.06 6.74
CA LEU A 132 -16.56 15.25 6.25
C LEU A 132 -16.00 15.02 4.84
N TYR A 133 -16.03 16.06 4.02
CA TYR A 133 -15.61 15.98 2.62
C TYR A 133 -14.34 16.76 2.35
N ALA A 134 -13.43 16.16 1.60
CA ALA A 134 -12.32 16.90 1.01
C ALA A 134 -12.81 17.70 -0.21
N ARG A 135 -12.11 18.78 -0.53
CA ARG A 135 -12.45 19.64 -1.67
C ARG A 135 -12.58 18.90 -3.01
N SER A 136 -11.79 17.85 -3.21
CA SER A 136 -11.76 17.00 -4.41
C SER A 136 -12.94 16.03 -4.53
N GLN A 137 -13.69 15.81 -3.46
CA GLN A 137 -14.77 14.83 -3.43
C GLN A 137 -16.11 15.39 -3.92
N PHE A 138 -16.20 16.67 -4.21
CA PHE A 138 -17.42 17.30 -4.70
C PHE A 138 -17.12 18.40 -5.72
N THR A 139 -18.16 18.77 -6.47
CA THR A 139 -18.08 19.83 -7.49
C THR A 139 -18.97 21.00 -7.13
N VAL A 140 -18.53 22.23 -7.39
CA VAL A 140 -19.32 23.43 -7.11
C VAL A 140 -20.35 23.62 -8.21
N CYS A 141 -21.58 23.96 -7.84
CA CYS A 141 -22.61 24.36 -8.79
C CYS A 141 -22.47 25.85 -9.10
N GLN A 142 -22.56 26.22 -10.37
CA GLN A 142 -22.56 27.63 -10.78
C GLN A 142 -23.84 28.36 -10.34
N LYS A 143 -24.94 27.61 -10.15
CA LYS A 143 -26.24 28.13 -9.70
C LYS A 143 -26.47 27.75 -8.25
N LYS A 144 -27.07 28.65 -7.47
CA LYS A 144 -27.59 28.36 -6.14
C LYS A 144 -28.90 27.59 -6.29
N LEU A 145 -28.83 26.26 -6.20
CA LEU A 145 -29.99 25.36 -6.35
C LEU A 145 -30.58 24.94 -5.01
N LEU A 146 -29.86 25.19 -3.92
CA LEU A 146 -30.24 24.84 -2.56
C LEU A 146 -29.93 26.02 -1.64
N GLN A 147 -30.87 26.35 -0.76
CA GLN A 147 -30.69 27.36 0.28
C GLN A 147 -30.44 26.70 1.65
N ILE A 148 -29.89 27.48 2.57
CA ILE A 148 -29.54 27.00 3.91
C ILE A 148 -30.78 26.60 4.72
N ASP A 149 -31.88 27.32 4.56
CA ASP A 149 -33.13 27.09 5.29
C ASP A 149 -33.82 25.78 4.90
N GLU A 150 -33.45 25.20 3.75
CA GLU A 150 -33.97 23.92 3.27
C GLU A 150 -33.25 22.70 3.88
N VAL A 151 -32.21 22.92 4.69
CA VAL A 151 -31.40 21.84 5.28
C VAL A 151 -31.81 21.63 6.73
N PRO A 152 -32.34 20.45 7.10
CA PRO A 152 -32.58 20.08 8.49
C PRO A 152 -31.24 19.97 9.24
N ILE A 153 -30.99 20.87 10.19
CA ILE A 153 -29.72 20.94 10.94
C ILE A 153 -29.67 19.88 12.06
N ASP A 154 -30.84 19.46 12.57
CA ASP A 154 -30.95 18.54 13.71
C ASP A 154 -30.76 17.05 13.33
N THR A 155 -30.76 16.74 12.04
CA THR A 155 -30.72 15.35 11.54
C THR A 155 -29.41 15.08 10.82
N GLU A 156 -28.71 14.02 11.21
CA GLU A 156 -27.53 13.54 10.49
C GLU A 156 -27.84 12.28 9.66
N VAL A 157 -27.49 12.33 8.38
CA VAL A 157 -27.77 11.30 7.39
C VAL A 157 -26.51 10.80 6.69
N ALA A 158 -26.49 9.52 6.33
CA ALA A 158 -25.43 8.97 5.49
C ALA A 158 -25.72 9.22 4.01
N LEU A 159 -24.69 9.41 3.19
CA LEU A 159 -24.85 9.68 1.75
C LEU A 159 -25.69 8.59 1.06
N ARG A 160 -25.50 7.32 1.42
CA ARG A 160 -26.28 6.18 0.90
C ARG A 160 -27.76 6.29 1.23
N THR A 161 -28.11 6.73 2.44
CA THR A 161 -29.50 6.91 2.86
C THR A 161 -30.17 7.98 2.01
N VAL A 162 -29.49 9.11 1.84
CA VAL A 162 -29.96 10.20 0.96
C VAL A 162 -30.11 9.73 -0.48
N ALA A 163 -29.13 8.97 -1.01
CA ALA A 163 -29.21 8.40 -2.36
C ALA A 163 -30.44 7.50 -2.54
N LYS A 164 -30.71 6.65 -1.55
CA LYS A 164 -31.86 5.74 -1.55
C LYS A 164 -33.19 6.49 -1.50
N GLU A 165 -33.28 7.53 -0.68
CA GLU A 165 -34.51 8.35 -0.59
C GLU A 165 -34.78 9.18 -1.85
N LYS A 166 -33.73 9.58 -2.57
CA LYS A 166 -33.85 10.25 -3.87
C LYS A 166 -33.99 9.30 -5.04
N SER A 167 -33.89 7.98 -4.81
CA SER A 167 -34.08 6.98 -5.86
C SER A 167 -35.55 6.89 -6.26
N THR A 168 -35.81 6.80 -7.56
CA THR A 168 -37.16 6.54 -8.09
C THR A 168 -37.52 5.05 -8.00
N GLY A 169 -36.53 4.18 -7.79
CA GLY A 169 -36.69 2.72 -7.76
C GLY A 169 -36.42 2.09 -6.38
N THR A 170 -35.93 0.85 -6.38
CA THR A 170 -35.57 0.12 -5.14
C THR A 170 -34.25 0.59 -4.51
N GLY A 171 -33.54 1.53 -5.16
CA GLY A 171 -32.24 2.03 -4.74
C GLY A 171 -31.09 1.02 -4.86
N GLN A 172 -31.31 -0.14 -5.49
CA GLN A 172 -30.27 -1.15 -5.74
C GLN A 172 -30.14 -1.39 -7.24
N GLY A 173 -28.90 -1.37 -7.76
CA GLY A 173 -28.57 -1.44 -9.19
C GLY A 173 -28.79 -2.80 -9.87
N PHE A 174 -29.52 -3.71 -9.25
CA PHE A 174 -29.80 -5.05 -9.76
C PHE A 174 -31.31 -5.21 -10.02
N LEU A 175 -31.65 -5.68 -11.23
CA LEU A 175 -32.98 -6.15 -11.60
C LEU A 175 -33.06 -7.66 -11.38
#